data_AF-A0A926EZD5-F1
#
_entry.id   AF-A0A926EZD5-F1
#
_cell.length_a   1.000
_cell.length_b   1.000
_cell.length_c   1.000
_cell.angle_alpha   90.00
_cell.angle_beta   90.00
_cell.angle_gamma   90.00
#
_symmetry.space_group_name_H-M   'P 1'
#
loop_
_entity.id
_entity.type
_entity.pdbx_description
1 polymer ?
#
loop_
_entity_poly.entity_id
_entity_poly.type
_entity_poly.pdbx_seq_one_letter_code
_entity_poly.pdbx_strand_id
1 'polypeptide(L)'
;MVKKVAMIICLIILTTFLFTGCENEILPESIPLEDSLREIILSKGKNYNFLDDKLFMSKVEEYANTLMQSRLSNIEHYAIENLDDDNIPELVVFIERNPKDVEDQGTLGVYKFTGEKYELLDKVNMNYDNTNYILKIGKISSSKNGILLSNQVGAHSGVTYGFILENDKLMSILNDKKISLISVYTNNAIRDIDGDGILEFSIYTLDPEAENMNTENIDKLILWYKWDEKDSGKLVKVERKPAEYKLQHKEMKANNLDLTEISKDKLIKYLIDNKQQFEKNTLTEIIETHIKYLNNKMDDRNAELSSRLINFKKNTSSDNLELSIERLNDPEYLKRETILKTEPDLKENLINSLNMGYKLYLVDGTYCYRIDYQKLLDNFGDNMNKYFKDYLKIKASNINEPYLRDGIVNISLDKLAERIVELEKYKLTYPYSKYLNEVNEMYKSYILSFLFGSEKTPTYDLQNTKFNEKLIPMFLEISNKYEQTYFADVIKDFLNNLVLNSNLVDPTIKANIINSL
;
A
#
# COMPACT_ATOMS: atom_id res chain seq x y z
N MET A 1 53.97 91.18 -4.35
CA MET A 1 52.76 90.41 -3.94
C MET A 1 52.42 89.25 -4.89
N VAL A 2 52.97 89.18 -6.11
CA VAL A 2 52.66 88.12 -7.11
C VAL A 2 53.47 86.82 -6.92
N LYS A 3 54.70 86.86 -6.39
CA LYS A 3 55.55 85.67 -6.19
C LYS A 3 55.12 84.73 -5.04
N LYS A 4 54.42 85.23 -4.01
CA LYS A 4 53.91 84.38 -2.91
C LYS A 4 52.61 83.65 -3.26
N VAL A 5 51.81 84.20 -4.17
CA VAL A 5 50.55 83.58 -4.63
C VAL A 5 50.80 82.45 -5.63
N ALA A 6 51.79 82.60 -6.52
CA ALA A 6 52.17 81.54 -7.47
C ALA A 6 52.79 80.30 -6.78
N MET A 7 53.52 80.49 -5.68
CA MET A 7 54.13 79.38 -4.93
C MET A 7 53.10 78.60 -4.10
N ILE A 8 52.04 79.26 -3.62
CA ILE A 8 50.92 78.60 -2.92
C ILE A 8 50.03 77.84 -3.91
N ILE A 9 49.79 78.37 -5.12
CA ILE A 9 49.01 77.66 -6.15
C ILE A 9 49.78 76.44 -6.69
N CYS A 10 51.11 76.51 -6.85
CA CYS A 10 51.91 75.33 -7.20
C CYS A 10 51.95 74.28 -6.09
N LEU A 11 51.96 74.68 -4.80
CA LEU A 11 51.88 73.71 -3.70
C LEU A 11 50.51 73.02 -3.62
N ILE A 12 49.42 73.71 -3.94
CA ILE A 12 48.05 73.16 -3.94
C ILE A 12 47.82 72.22 -5.14
N ILE A 13 48.46 72.48 -6.29
CA ILE A 13 48.39 71.59 -7.46
C ILE A 13 49.31 70.36 -7.30
N LEU A 14 50.42 70.48 -6.55
CA LEU A 14 51.28 69.34 -6.24
C LEU A 14 50.69 68.43 -5.15
N THR A 15 49.88 68.97 -4.22
CA THR A 15 49.16 68.16 -3.22
C THR A 15 47.90 67.49 -3.78
N THR A 16 47.26 68.03 -4.82
CA THR A 16 46.15 67.33 -5.49
C THR A 16 46.61 66.20 -6.43
N PHE A 17 47.86 66.22 -6.90
CA PHE A 17 48.44 65.11 -7.68
C PHE A 17 49.06 63.98 -6.81
N LEU A 18 49.17 64.17 -5.49
CA LEU A 18 49.65 63.14 -4.56
C LEU A 18 48.51 62.38 -3.84
N PHE A 19 47.25 62.78 -4.04
CA PHE A 19 46.07 62.05 -3.55
C PHE A 19 45.32 61.27 -4.63
N THR A 20 45.82 61.23 -5.87
CA THR A 20 45.51 60.12 -6.80
C THR A 20 46.57 59.02 -6.63
N GLY A 21 46.85 58.66 -5.37
CA GLY A 21 47.38 57.33 -5.10
C GLY A 21 46.27 56.35 -5.42
N CYS A 22 46.58 55.28 -6.15
CA CYS A 22 45.71 54.14 -6.33
C CYS A 22 45.22 53.65 -4.96
N GLU A 23 44.07 54.14 -4.50
CA GLU A 23 43.13 53.27 -3.81
C GLU A 23 42.68 52.28 -4.89
N ASN A 24 43.47 51.21 -5.04
CA ASN A 24 42.81 49.94 -5.20
C ASN A 24 41.92 49.85 -3.97
N GLU A 25 40.64 50.23 -4.11
CA GLU A 25 39.60 49.57 -3.37
C GLU A 25 39.87 48.08 -3.62
N ILE A 26 40.57 47.46 -2.67
CA ILE A 26 40.54 46.02 -2.52
C ILE A 26 39.08 45.80 -2.15
N LEU A 27 38.25 45.63 -3.18
CA LEU A 27 36.95 45.02 -3.05
C LEU A 27 37.18 43.83 -2.12
N PRO A 28 36.48 43.71 -0.98
CA PRO A 28 36.71 42.61 -0.08
C PRO A 28 36.66 41.35 -0.90
N GLU A 29 37.77 40.60 -0.89
CA GLU A 29 37.90 39.36 -1.64
C GLU A 29 36.70 38.51 -1.24
N SER A 30 35.85 38.16 -2.21
CA SER A 30 34.63 37.42 -1.91
C SER A 30 35.04 36.11 -1.26
N ILE A 31 34.72 35.95 0.03
CA ILE A 31 35.03 34.73 0.78
C ILE A 31 34.42 33.55 -0.01
N PRO A 32 35.19 32.50 -0.32
CA PRO A 32 34.66 31.32 -1.00
C PRO A 32 33.42 30.79 -0.28
N LEU A 33 32.43 30.29 -1.03
CA LEU A 33 31.14 29.89 -0.48
C LEU A 33 31.26 28.88 0.67
N GLU A 34 32.14 27.89 0.53
CA GLU A 34 32.40 26.88 1.55
C GLU A 34 33.01 27.50 2.82
N ASP A 35 33.96 28.44 2.68
CA ASP A 35 34.56 29.14 3.81
C ASP A 35 33.51 30.02 4.53
N SER A 36 32.62 30.66 3.78
CA SER A 36 31.53 31.47 4.35
C SER A 36 30.55 30.60 5.14
N LEU A 37 30.16 29.43 4.62
CA LEU A 37 29.32 28.46 5.34
C LEU A 37 30.02 27.96 6.61
N ARG A 38 31.31 27.61 6.52
CA ARG A 38 32.11 27.18 7.66
C ARG A 38 32.14 28.25 8.75
N GLU A 39 32.42 29.50 8.40
CA GLU A 39 32.46 30.60 9.38
C GLU A 39 31.10 30.83 10.03
N ILE A 40 30.00 30.80 9.26
CA ILE A 40 28.64 30.92 9.82
C ILE A 40 28.39 29.81 10.84
N ILE A 41 28.65 28.55 10.48
CA ILE A 41 28.38 27.40 11.36
C ILE A 41 29.26 27.45 12.61
N LEU A 42 30.57 27.64 12.46
CA LEU A 42 31.52 27.67 13.58
C LEU A 42 31.35 28.89 14.50
N SER A 43 30.83 30.00 13.99
CA SER A 43 30.53 31.19 14.81
C SER A 43 29.34 30.98 15.76
N LYS A 44 28.52 29.96 15.51
CA LYS A 44 27.32 29.65 16.29
C LYS A 44 27.56 28.42 17.16
N GLY A 45 26.78 28.30 18.24
CA GLY A 45 26.87 27.16 19.14
C GLY A 45 26.14 25.92 18.60
N LYS A 46 26.47 24.74 19.13
CA LYS A 46 25.84 23.46 18.78
C LYS A 46 24.31 23.39 18.99
N ASN A 47 23.71 24.35 19.69
CA ASN A 47 22.27 24.41 19.97
C ASN A 47 21.55 25.49 19.17
N TYR A 48 22.22 26.10 18.18
CA TYR A 48 21.65 27.14 17.34
C TYR A 48 20.72 26.52 16.30
N ASN A 49 19.52 27.10 16.13
CA ASN A 49 18.62 26.69 15.06
C ASN A 49 19.02 27.38 13.75
N PHE A 50 19.75 26.68 12.90
CA PHE A 50 20.20 27.22 11.60
C PHE A 50 19.07 27.38 10.59
N LEU A 51 17.95 26.67 10.75
CA LEU A 51 16.80 26.75 9.84
C LEU A 51 16.11 28.13 9.88
N ASP A 52 16.22 28.83 11.01
CA ASP A 52 15.72 30.20 11.17
C ASP A 52 16.73 31.28 10.71
N ASP A 53 17.98 30.89 10.40
CA ASP A 53 19.04 31.82 10.00
C ASP A 53 19.01 32.05 8.48
N LYS A 54 18.47 33.21 8.09
CA LYS A 54 18.33 33.60 6.68
C LYS A 54 19.66 33.64 5.91
N LEU A 55 20.76 34.01 6.58
CA LEU A 55 22.06 34.10 5.91
C LEU A 55 22.61 32.70 5.65
N PHE A 56 22.52 31.81 6.65
CA PHE A 56 22.86 30.40 6.48
C PHE A 56 22.05 29.76 5.35
N MET A 57 20.71 29.88 5.39
CA MET A 57 19.82 29.27 4.40
C MET A 57 20.13 29.76 2.98
N SER A 58 20.36 31.06 2.80
CA SER A 58 20.74 31.63 1.50
C SER A 58 22.07 31.08 0.99
N LYS A 59 23.03 30.82 1.88
CA LYS A 59 24.36 30.27 1.50
C LYS A 59 24.29 28.78 1.18
N VAL A 60 23.50 28.00 1.90
CA VAL A 60 23.28 26.59 1.58
C VAL A 60 22.51 26.45 0.27
N GLU A 61 21.53 27.32 -0.01
CA GLU A 61 20.86 27.38 -1.31
C GLU A 61 21.83 27.74 -2.44
N GLU A 62 22.71 28.72 -2.25
CA GLU A 62 23.77 29.02 -3.20
C GLU A 62 24.63 27.78 -3.48
N TYR A 63 24.96 27.01 -2.44
CA TYR A 63 25.74 25.78 -2.57
C TYR A 63 24.98 24.68 -3.31
N ALA A 64 23.69 24.45 -2.98
CA ALA A 64 22.83 23.51 -3.67
C ALA A 64 22.75 23.80 -5.18
N ASN A 65 22.65 25.07 -5.56
CA ASN A 65 22.65 25.48 -6.97
C ASN A 65 23.97 25.14 -7.69
N THR A 66 25.10 25.06 -6.99
CA THR A 66 26.37 24.62 -7.62
C THR A 66 26.41 23.12 -7.94
N LEU A 67 25.58 22.33 -7.25
CA LEU A 67 25.50 20.88 -7.42
C LEU A 67 24.57 20.48 -8.59
N MET A 68 23.61 21.34 -8.94
CA MET A 68 22.61 21.08 -9.98
C MET A 68 23.08 21.54 -11.36
N GLN A 69 22.81 20.75 -12.41
CA GLN A 69 23.19 21.10 -13.79
C GLN A 69 22.29 22.19 -14.40
N SER A 70 21.04 22.30 -13.94
CA SER A 70 20.08 23.31 -14.41
C SER A 70 20.18 24.59 -13.59
N ARG A 71 20.41 25.73 -14.26
CA ARG A 71 20.44 27.07 -13.64
C ARG A 71 19.07 27.60 -13.17
N LEU A 72 18.05 26.74 -13.16
CA LEU A 72 16.73 27.07 -12.64
C LEU A 72 16.72 26.61 -11.18
N SER A 73 16.67 27.56 -10.26
CA SER A 73 16.39 27.32 -8.85
C SER A 73 14.95 26.80 -8.72
N ASN A 74 14.73 25.53 -9.04
CA ASN A 74 13.50 24.83 -8.70
C ASN A 74 13.60 24.44 -7.24
N ILE A 75 12.70 24.99 -6.42
CA ILE A 75 12.64 24.73 -4.99
C ILE A 75 12.29 23.27 -4.69
N GLU A 76 11.88 22.53 -5.72
CA GLU A 76 11.57 21.11 -5.69
C GLU A 76 12.82 20.22 -5.76
N HIS A 77 13.96 20.71 -6.26
CA HIS A 77 15.15 19.87 -6.49
C HIS A 77 16.09 19.76 -5.29
N TYR A 78 15.86 20.52 -4.22
CA TYR A 78 16.63 20.37 -2.99
C TYR A 78 15.75 20.65 -1.76
N ALA A 79 16.18 20.13 -0.62
CA ALA A 79 15.60 20.43 0.67
C ALA A 79 16.71 20.56 1.72
N ILE A 80 16.52 21.48 2.66
CA ILE A 80 17.46 21.76 3.75
C ILE A 80 16.70 21.57 5.04
N GLU A 81 17.06 20.56 5.82
CA GLU A 81 16.41 20.22 7.09
C GLU A 81 17.26 19.24 7.91
N ASN A 82 16.94 19.06 9.18
CA ASN A 82 17.63 18.10 10.04
C ASN A 82 17.17 16.65 9.77
N LEU A 83 18.10 15.77 9.37
CA LEU A 83 17.88 14.33 9.18
C LEU A 83 18.42 13.47 10.32
N ASP A 84 19.48 13.88 11.03
CA ASP A 84 20.17 13.02 12.01
C ASP A 84 20.26 13.56 13.45
N ASP A 85 19.28 14.38 13.84
CA ASP A 85 19.09 14.98 15.17
C ASP A 85 20.27 15.87 15.61
N ASP A 86 21.20 16.16 14.71
CA ASP A 86 22.22 17.18 14.91
C ASP A 86 21.63 18.55 14.53
N ASN A 87 22.02 19.63 15.21
CA ASN A 87 21.37 20.93 14.96
C ASN A 87 21.84 21.60 13.65
N ILE A 88 22.70 20.96 12.86
CA ILE A 88 23.20 21.45 11.57
C ILE A 88 22.40 20.76 10.46
N PRO A 89 21.56 21.48 9.72
CA PRO A 89 20.72 20.87 8.68
C PRO A 89 21.51 20.14 7.60
N GLU A 90 21.03 18.96 7.21
CA GLU A 90 21.46 18.28 6.00
C GLU A 90 20.90 18.98 4.76
N LEU A 91 21.67 18.93 3.67
CA LEU A 91 21.22 19.32 2.34
C LEU A 91 20.94 18.07 1.51
N VAL A 92 19.70 17.88 1.09
CA VAL A 92 19.32 16.82 0.15
C VAL A 92 19.13 17.44 -1.22
N VAL A 93 19.75 16.85 -2.25
CA VAL A 93 19.69 17.35 -3.64
C VAL A 93 19.29 16.23 -4.58
N PHE A 94 18.25 16.47 -5.36
CA PHE A 94 17.92 15.68 -6.54
C PHE A 94 18.67 16.24 -7.75
N ILE A 95 19.51 15.38 -8.34
CA ILE A 95 20.30 15.68 -9.53
C ILE A 95 19.68 14.93 -10.70
N GLU A 96 19.16 15.68 -11.67
CA GLU A 96 18.64 15.12 -12.92
C GLU A 96 19.73 14.39 -13.69
N ARG A 97 19.33 13.34 -14.40
CA ARG A 97 20.21 12.63 -15.31
C ARG A 97 20.76 13.58 -16.37
N ASN A 98 22.01 13.39 -16.73
CA ASN A 98 22.59 13.98 -17.91
C ASN A 98 21.99 13.33 -19.17
N PRO A 99 21.22 14.06 -20.00
CA PRO A 99 20.58 13.47 -21.19
C PRO A 99 21.59 13.00 -22.26
N LYS A 100 22.88 13.36 -22.12
CA LYS A 100 23.95 12.91 -23.01
C LYS A 100 24.62 11.61 -22.54
N ASP A 101 24.39 11.20 -21.30
CA ASP A 101 24.91 9.96 -20.73
C ASP A 101 23.75 8.98 -20.54
N VAL A 102 23.71 7.93 -21.35
CA VAL A 102 22.62 6.95 -21.34
C VAL A 102 22.64 6.05 -20.10
N GLU A 103 23.77 5.99 -19.40
CA GLU A 103 23.92 5.22 -18.16
C GLU A 103 23.61 6.05 -16.91
N ASP A 104 23.47 7.38 -17.05
CA ASP A 104 23.13 8.27 -15.94
C ASP A 104 21.65 8.13 -15.57
N GLN A 105 21.41 7.62 -14.36
CA GLN A 105 20.09 7.38 -13.79
C GLN A 105 19.51 8.59 -13.06
N GLY A 106 20.27 9.68 -12.92
CA GLY A 106 20.00 10.72 -11.94
C GLY A 106 20.18 10.20 -10.51
N THR A 107 20.29 11.11 -9.55
CA THR A 107 20.59 10.72 -8.15
C THR A 107 19.88 11.60 -7.14
N LEU A 108 19.55 11.03 -5.99
CA LEU A 108 19.29 11.77 -4.76
C LEU A 108 20.53 11.68 -3.88
N GLY A 109 21.15 12.82 -3.57
CA GLY A 109 22.33 12.90 -2.71
C GLY A 109 22.00 13.60 -1.39
N VAL A 110 22.57 13.10 -0.30
CA VAL A 110 22.57 13.76 1.02
C VAL A 110 23.94 14.34 1.26
N TYR A 111 24.01 15.61 1.63
CA TYR A 111 25.22 16.33 1.95
C TYR A 111 25.20 16.77 3.40
N LYS A 112 26.28 16.48 4.13
CA LYS A 112 26.43 16.78 5.55
C LYS A 112 27.66 17.66 5.79
N PHE A 113 27.58 18.56 6.76
CA PHE A 113 28.71 19.38 7.16
C PHE A 113 29.71 18.59 8.03
N THR A 114 30.96 18.49 7.58
CA THR A 114 32.01 17.69 8.27
C THR A 114 32.89 18.49 9.24
N GLY A 115 32.51 19.75 9.51
CA GLY A 115 33.31 20.70 10.30
C GLY A 115 34.12 21.67 9.42
N GLU A 116 34.45 21.26 8.20
CA GLU A 116 35.14 22.12 7.22
C GLU A 116 34.19 22.62 6.13
N LYS A 117 33.38 21.73 5.56
CA LYS A 117 32.46 22.02 4.44
C LYS A 117 31.34 21.00 4.38
N TYR A 118 30.37 21.22 3.52
CA TYR A 118 29.41 20.19 3.13
C TYR A 118 30.09 19.17 2.21
N GLU A 119 29.93 17.89 2.53
CA GLU A 119 30.42 16.78 1.73
C GLU A 119 29.28 15.80 1.47
N LEU A 120 29.34 15.12 0.32
CA LEU A 120 28.38 14.07 -0.01
C LEU A 120 28.53 12.93 1.00
N LEU A 121 27.47 12.69 1.77
CA LEU A 121 27.38 11.62 2.76
C LEU A 121 27.00 10.30 2.09
N ASP A 122 25.89 10.28 1.36
CA ASP A 122 25.42 9.13 0.61
C ASP A 122 24.56 9.54 -0.59
N LYS A 123 24.36 8.62 -1.54
CA LYS A 123 23.47 8.82 -2.69
C LYS A 123 22.82 7.54 -3.17
N VAL A 124 21.65 7.69 -3.77
CA VAL A 124 20.93 6.61 -4.45
C VAL A 124 20.53 7.03 -5.86
N ASN A 125 20.49 6.07 -6.79
CA ASN A 125 20.06 6.32 -8.16
C ASN A 125 18.53 6.48 -8.24
N MET A 126 18.05 7.27 -9.21
CA MET A 126 16.64 7.63 -9.37
C MET A 126 16.00 7.05 -10.64
N ASN A 127 16.43 5.84 -11.05
CA ASN A 127 15.77 5.02 -12.07
C ASN A 127 15.43 5.72 -13.40
N TYR A 128 16.26 6.69 -13.84
CA TYR A 128 16.03 7.49 -15.05
C TYR A 128 14.76 8.35 -15.02
N ASP A 129 14.27 8.69 -13.83
CA ASP A 129 13.16 9.61 -13.65
C ASP A 129 13.46 10.97 -14.31
N ASN A 130 12.41 11.66 -14.79
CA ASN A 130 12.58 12.86 -15.60
C ASN A 130 13.00 14.08 -14.78
N THR A 131 12.22 14.43 -13.76
CA THR A 131 12.44 15.61 -12.93
C THR A 131 11.72 15.45 -11.59
N ASN A 132 12.22 16.08 -10.53
CA ASN A 132 11.52 16.14 -9.26
C ASN A 132 10.49 17.29 -9.29
N TYR A 133 9.34 17.08 -8.65
CA TYR A 133 8.34 18.14 -8.45
C TYR A 133 7.87 18.28 -7.00
N ILE A 134 8.35 17.41 -6.09
CA ILE A 134 8.17 17.53 -4.64
C ILE A 134 9.38 16.88 -3.96
N LEU A 135 10.04 17.61 -3.07
CA LEU A 135 11.04 17.07 -2.15
C LEU A 135 10.80 17.70 -0.78
N LYS A 136 10.64 16.85 0.25
CA LYS A 136 10.39 17.25 1.62
C LYS A 136 11.25 16.42 2.56
N ILE A 137 11.78 17.10 3.58
CA ILE A 137 12.40 16.48 4.73
C ILE A 137 11.57 16.88 5.95
N GLY A 138 11.41 15.97 6.89
CA GLY A 138 10.76 16.23 8.16
C GLY A 138 10.46 14.93 8.89
N LYS A 139 9.71 15.02 9.99
CA LYS A 139 9.26 13.84 10.70
C LYS A 139 8.35 13.00 9.81
N ILE A 140 8.69 11.73 9.65
CA ILE A 140 7.87 10.73 8.96
C ILE A 140 7.32 9.67 9.93
N SER A 141 7.78 9.71 11.18
CA SER A 141 7.21 9.04 12.34
C SER A 141 7.41 9.91 13.59
N SER A 142 6.93 9.43 14.74
CA SER A 142 7.11 10.14 16.02
C SER A 142 8.59 10.31 16.43
N SER A 143 9.47 9.44 15.93
CA SER A 143 10.87 9.30 16.36
C SER A 143 11.89 9.43 15.23
N LYS A 144 11.46 9.58 13.97
CA LYS A 144 12.35 9.60 12.82
C LYS A 144 12.03 10.75 11.86
N ASN A 145 13.07 11.50 11.51
CA ASN A 145 13.09 12.33 10.32
C ASN A 145 13.37 11.45 9.09
N GLY A 146 12.88 11.90 7.94
CA GLY A 146 13.09 11.22 6.69
C GLY A 146 12.82 12.13 5.51
N ILE A 147 13.13 11.60 4.34
CA ILE A 147 13.01 12.26 3.04
C ILE A 147 11.82 11.64 2.33
N LEU A 148 10.89 12.46 1.88
CA LEU A 148 9.81 12.07 0.98
C LEU A 148 9.93 12.91 -0.29
N LEU A 149 9.85 12.26 -1.44
CA LEU A 149 9.93 12.96 -2.72
C LEU A 149 9.02 12.34 -3.77
N SER A 150 8.68 13.12 -4.78
CA SER A 150 7.95 12.66 -5.95
C SER A 150 8.62 13.12 -7.24
N ASN A 151 8.95 12.14 -8.08
CA ASN A 151 9.56 12.38 -9.38
C ASN A 151 8.56 12.11 -10.49
N GLN A 152 8.63 12.89 -11.57
CA GLN A 152 7.86 12.64 -12.77
C GLN A 152 8.46 11.47 -13.54
N VAL A 153 7.61 10.52 -13.92
CA VAL A 153 7.95 9.42 -14.83
C VAL A 153 7.09 9.48 -16.08
N GLY A 154 7.74 9.40 -17.24
CA GLY A 154 7.06 9.59 -18.51
C GLY A 154 6.41 10.99 -18.64
N ALA A 155 5.32 11.07 -19.40
CA ALA A 155 4.71 12.34 -19.77
C ALA A 155 3.93 13.02 -18.64
N HIS A 156 3.30 12.23 -17.76
CA HIS A 156 2.31 12.75 -16.81
C HIS A 156 2.34 12.12 -15.42
N SER A 157 2.88 10.91 -15.28
CA SER A 157 2.78 10.15 -14.03
C SER A 157 3.87 10.56 -13.03
N GLY A 158 3.61 10.28 -11.77
CA GLY A 158 4.55 10.53 -10.67
C GLY A 158 4.88 9.25 -9.93
N VAL A 159 6.09 9.13 -9.41
CA VAL A 159 6.51 8.07 -8.47
C VAL A 159 6.93 8.71 -7.17
N THR A 160 6.40 8.22 -6.06
CA THR A 160 6.76 8.66 -4.72
C THR A 160 7.82 7.75 -4.12
N TYR A 161 8.87 8.34 -3.55
CA TYR A 161 9.91 7.64 -2.81
C TYR A 161 9.96 8.13 -1.36
N GLY A 162 10.47 7.27 -0.48
CA GLY A 162 10.72 7.59 0.91
C GLY A 162 12.04 7.00 1.36
N PHE A 163 12.83 7.80 2.09
CA PHE A 163 14.12 7.37 2.63
C PHE A 163 14.29 7.83 4.09
N ILE A 164 15.05 7.05 4.86
CA ILE A 164 15.65 7.48 6.13
C ILE A 164 17.16 7.43 6.02
N LEU A 165 17.84 8.20 6.86
CA LEU A 165 19.27 8.07 7.07
C LEU A 165 19.52 7.13 8.26
N GLU A 166 20.16 5.99 8.02
CA GLU A 166 20.51 5.02 9.05
C GLU A 166 21.97 4.60 8.90
N ASN A 167 22.79 4.85 9.93
CA ASN A 167 24.25 4.66 9.89
C ASN A 167 24.89 5.35 8.68
N ASP A 168 24.56 6.63 8.48
CA ASP A 168 25.04 7.48 7.38
C ASP A 168 24.69 6.95 5.98
N LYS A 169 23.67 6.08 5.86
CA LYS A 169 23.19 5.54 4.58
C LYS A 169 21.71 5.79 4.33
N LEU A 170 21.38 6.10 3.09
CA LEU A 170 20.01 6.23 2.61
C LEU A 170 19.36 4.84 2.50
N MET A 171 18.36 4.60 3.35
CA MET A 171 17.57 3.38 3.34
C MET A 171 16.18 3.68 2.82
N SER A 172 15.75 2.99 1.75
CA SER A 172 14.37 3.07 1.27
C SER A 172 13.42 2.52 2.33
N ILE A 173 12.32 3.22 2.55
CA ILE A 173 11.29 2.85 3.53
C ILE A 173 9.95 2.48 2.88
N LEU A 174 9.89 2.45 1.55
CA LEU A 174 8.67 2.12 0.80
C LEU A 174 8.95 1.00 -0.21
N ASN A 175 8.21 -0.09 -0.08
CA ASN A 175 8.23 -1.25 -0.98
C ASN A 175 7.05 -1.18 -1.97
N ASP A 176 7.35 -0.99 -3.25
CA ASP A 176 6.38 -0.84 -4.34
C ASP A 176 5.51 -2.08 -4.60
N LYS A 177 5.92 -3.25 -4.07
CA LYS A 177 5.13 -4.49 -4.11
C LYS A 177 4.12 -4.60 -2.97
N LYS A 178 4.27 -3.81 -1.91
CA LYS A 178 3.34 -3.74 -0.76
C LYS A 178 2.34 -2.59 -0.86
N ILE A 179 2.73 -1.51 -1.52
CA ILE A 179 1.95 -0.29 -1.68
C ILE A 179 2.15 0.30 -3.07
N SER A 180 1.08 0.82 -3.68
CA SER A 180 1.20 1.54 -4.95
C SER A 180 1.89 2.89 -4.71
N LEU A 181 3.07 3.07 -5.30
CA LEU A 181 3.84 4.33 -5.23
C LEU A 181 3.66 5.22 -6.47
N ILE A 182 2.93 4.72 -7.48
CA ILE A 182 2.70 5.41 -8.73
C ILE A 182 1.41 6.23 -8.65
N SER A 183 1.52 7.52 -8.97
CA SER A 183 0.40 8.42 -9.23
C SER A 183 0.16 8.56 -10.73
N VAL A 184 -1.09 8.47 -11.17
CA VAL A 184 -1.43 8.59 -12.60
C VAL A 184 -1.18 10.00 -13.14
N TYR A 185 -1.15 11.01 -12.26
CA TYR A 185 -0.74 12.40 -12.55
C TYR A 185 0.16 12.95 -11.43
N THR A 186 0.95 13.99 -11.72
CA THR A 186 1.81 14.72 -10.76
C THR A 186 1.04 15.64 -9.79
N ASN A 187 -0.23 15.34 -9.52
CA ASN A 187 -1.12 16.09 -8.62
C ASN A 187 -1.14 15.55 -7.18
N ASN A 188 -0.27 14.60 -6.85
CA ASN A 188 -0.07 14.17 -5.48
C ASN A 188 0.66 15.25 -4.67
N ALA A 189 0.76 15.01 -3.37
CA ALA A 189 1.27 15.96 -2.39
C ALA A 189 1.96 15.22 -1.24
N ILE A 190 2.94 15.89 -0.64
CA ILE A 190 3.59 15.50 0.61
C ILE A 190 3.43 16.66 1.60
N ARG A 191 2.72 16.42 2.70
CA ARG A 191 2.46 17.41 3.76
C ARG A 191 1.77 16.73 4.94
N ASP A 192 1.89 17.35 6.10
CA ASP A 192 1.05 17.06 7.27
C ASP A 192 -0.43 17.41 6.97
N ILE A 193 -1.32 16.40 7.00
CA ILE A 193 -2.75 16.56 6.74
C ILE A 193 -3.62 16.58 7.99
N ASP A 194 -3.11 16.14 9.13
CA ASP A 194 -3.87 16.04 10.39
C ASP A 194 -3.31 16.89 11.54
N GLY A 195 -2.19 17.58 11.30
CA GLY A 195 -1.59 18.55 12.20
C GLY A 195 -0.77 17.93 13.34
N ASP A 196 -0.37 16.66 13.22
CA ASP A 196 0.42 15.96 14.25
C ASP A 196 1.94 16.15 14.09
N GLY A 197 2.37 16.89 13.07
CA GLY A 197 3.76 17.16 12.76
C GLY A 197 4.46 16.03 12.01
N ILE A 198 3.74 14.98 11.59
CA ILE A 198 4.26 13.87 10.79
C ILE A 198 3.83 14.07 9.33
N LEU A 199 4.77 13.94 8.40
CA LEU A 199 4.51 14.05 6.98
C LEU A 199 3.77 12.82 6.46
N GLU A 200 2.65 13.05 5.77
CA GLU A 200 2.03 12.07 4.88
C GLU A 200 2.42 12.32 3.43
N PHE A 201 2.35 11.26 2.64
CA PHE A 201 2.38 11.34 1.18
C PHE A 201 1.05 10.85 0.61
N SER A 202 0.68 11.41 -0.53
CA SER A 202 -0.49 10.95 -1.26
C SER A 202 -0.13 10.24 -2.56
N ILE A 203 -1.06 9.39 -2.98
CA ILE A 203 -1.07 8.71 -4.28
C ILE A 203 -2.34 9.11 -5.01
N TYR A 204 -2.18 9.69 -6.19
CA TYR A 204 -3.28 10.11 -7.04
C TYR A 204 -3.59 9.00 -8.05
N THR A 205 -4.75 8.37 -7.94
CA THR A 205 -5.12 7.20 -8.77
C THR A 205 -6.53 7.32 -9.35
N LEU A 206 -6.86 6.44 -10.29
CA LEU A 206 -8.21 6.29 -10.83
C LEU A 206 -9.05 5.48 -9.84
N ASP A 207 -10.31 5.84 -9.67
CA ASP A 207 -11.25 5.06 -8.86
C ASP A 207 -11.53 3.73 -9.58
N PRO A 208 -11.13 2.57 -9.01
CA PRO A 208 -11.39 1.27 -9.63
C PRO A 208 -12.88 1.02 -9.84
N GLU A 209 -13.75 1.68 -9.07
CA GLU A 209 -15.21 1.55 -9.18
C GLU A 209 -15.81 2.24 -10.41
N ALA A 210 -15.06 3.10 -11.10
CA ALA A 210 -15.56 3.84 -12.24
C ALA A 210 -15.96 2.90 -13.41
N GLU A 211 -17.06 3.26 -14.09
CA GLU A 211 -17.62 2.47 -15.22
C GLU A 211 -17.04 2.87 -16.57
N ASN A 212 -16.67 4.13 -16.76
CA ASN A 212 -16.12 4.66 -18.02
C ASN A 212 -14.59 4.72 -17.93
N MET A 213 -13.91 4.15 -18.93
CA MET A 213 -12.44 4.08 -19.01
C MET A 213 -11.81 5.21 -19.84
N ASN A 214 -12.56 6.25 -20.22
CA ASN A 214 -11.98 7.45 -20.84
C ASN A 214 -11.29 8.28 -19.75
N THR A 215 -9.95 8.21 -19.69
CA THR A 215 -9.07 8.69 -18.61
C THR A 215 -9.33 10.13 -18.14
N GLU A 216 -9.76 11.02 -19.03
CA GLU A 216 -10.07 12.42 -18.68
C GLU A 216 -11.35 12.55 -17.81
N ASN A 217 -12.30 11.62 -17.94
CA ASN A 217 -13.65 11.67 -17.36
C ASN A 217 -13.95 10.51 -16.40
N ILE A 218 -12.92 10.03 -15.69
CA ILE A 218 -13.03 8.99 -14.67
C ILE A 218 -13.05 9.64 -13.29
N ASP A 219 -13.80 9.04 -12.34
CA ASP A 219 -13.69 9.39 -10.93
C ASP A 219 -12.27 9.05 -10.42
N LYS A 220 -11.71 9.91 -9.57
CA LYS A 220 -10.32 9.83 -9.13
C LYS A 220 -10.25 9.74 -7.61
N LEU A 221 -9.19 9.14 -7.10
CA LEU A 221 -8.92 8.98 -5.68
C LEU A 221 -7.60 9.65 -5.32
N ILE A 222 -7.56 10.28 -4.15
CA ILE A 222 -6.32 10.64 -3.47
C ILE A 222 -6.23 9.80 -2.20
N LEU A 223 -5.22 8.94 -2.16
CA LEU A 223 -4.94 8.03 -1.06
C LEU A 223 -3.79 8.60 -0.25
N TRP A 224 -4.02 8.95 1.01
CA TRP A 224 -3.01 9.51 1.90
C TRP A 224 -2.46 8.45 2.84
N TYR A 225 -1.13 8.39 2.95
CA TYR A 225 -0.41 7.38 3.72
C TYR A 225 0.56 8.01 4.72
N LYS A 226 0.62 7.44 5.92
CA LYS A 226 1.75 7.58 6.87
C LYS A 226 2.68 6.39 6.69
N TRP A 227 3.99 6.58 6.82
CA TRP A 227 4.92 5.44 6.89
C TRP A 227 4.54 4.51 8.06
N ASP A 228 4.62 3.20 7.85
CA ASP A 228 4.25 2.20 8.87
C ASP A 228 5.40 1.84 9.83
N GLU A 229 6.51 2.60 9.77
CA GLU A 229 7.76 2.36 10.49
C GLU A 229 8.45 1.04 10.10
N LYS A 230 8.05 0.45 8.97
CA LYS A 230 8.67 -0.71 8.34
C LYS A 230 9.05 -0.37 6.90
N ASP A 231 8.36 -0.95 5.92
CA ASP A 231 8.65 -0.84 4.49
C ASP A 231 7.39 -0.53 3.66
N SER A 232 6.34 0.06 4.27
CA SER A 232 5.09 0.36 3.58
C SER A 232 4.40 1.62 4.12
N GLY A 233 3.16 1.87 3.68
CA GLY A 233 2.33 2.97 4.14
C GLY A 233 1.01 2.50 4.77
N LYS A 234 0.66 3.08 5.91
CA LYS A 234 -0.68 2.98 6.50
C LYS A 234 -1.59 4.03 5.87
N LEU A 235 -2.65 3.59 5.20
CA LEU A 235 -3.66 4.50 4.64
C LEU A 235 -4.41 5.21 5.79
N VAL A 236 -4.35 6.55 5.79
CA VAL A 236 -4.99 7.39 6.83
C VAL A 236 -6.19 8.17 6.30
N LYS A 237 -6.26 8.45 4.99
CA LYS A 237 -7.38 9.18 4.40
C LYS A 237 -7.58 8.83 2.93
N VAL A 238 -8.84 8.82 2.51
CA VAL A 238 -9.26 8.65 1.11
C VAL A 238 -10.11 9.85 0.71
N GLU A 239 -9.71 10.57 -0.33
CA GLU A 239 -10.50 11.65 -0.92
C GLU A 239 -11.00 11.19 -2.29
N ARG A 240 -12.33 11.31 -2.53
CA ARG A 240 -12.94 11.00 -3.83
C ARG A 240 -13.17 12.28 -4.61
N LYS A 241 -12.63 12.34 -5.83
CA LYS A 241 -12.81 13.44 -6.78
C LYS A 241 -13.67 12.94 -7.95
N PRO A 242 -14.99 13.21 -7.96
CA PRO A 242 -15.85 12.78 -9.06
C PRO A 242 -15.46 13.49 -10.36
N ALA A 243 -15.73 12.86 -11.49
CA ALA A 243 -15.54 13.47 -12.80
C ALA A 243 -16.38 14.75 -12.94
N GLU A 244 -15.84 15.78 -13.61
CA GLU A 244 -16.44 17.12 -13.65
C GLU A 244 -17.87 17.14 -14.21
N TYR A 245 -18.19 16.29 -15.19
CA TYR A 245 -19.55 16.21 -15.75
C TYR A 245 -20.59 15.64 -14.77
N LYS A 246 -20.20 14.79 -13.81
CA LYS A 246 -21.12 14.26 -12.77
C LYS A 246 -21.50 15.34 -11.75
N LEU A 247 -20.70 16.39 -11.60
CA LEU A 247 -21.05 17.54 -10.76
C LEU A 247 -22.21 18.35 -11.35
N GLN A 248 -22.43 18.28 -12.67
CA GLN A 248 -23.46 19.05 -13.39
C GLN A 248 -24.82 18.32 -13.46
N HIS A 249 -24.85 17.00 -13.20
CA HIS A 249 -26.06 16.19 -13.25
C HIS A 249 -26.17 15.32 -11.99
N LYS A 250 -26.67 15.90 -10.89
CA LYS A 250 -27.00 15.15 -9.68
C LYS A 250 -28.50 15.27 -9.38
N GLU A 251 -29.29 14.42 -9.99
CA GLU A 251 -30.59 14.01 -9.43
C GLU A 251 -30.45 12.56 -8.96
N MET A 252 -30.38 12.37 -7.63
CA MET A 252 -30.48 11.05 -7.01
C MET A 252 -31.95 10.82 -6.64
N LYS A 253 -32.57 9.80 -7.23
CA LYS A 253 -33.79 9.22 -6.65
C LYS A 253 -33.35 8.24 -5.57
N ALA A 254 -33.45 8.66 -4.32
CA ALA A 254 -33.41 7.73 -3.20
C ALA A 254 -34.67 6.86 -3.26
N ASN A 255 -34.54 5.63 -3.75
CA ASN A 255 -35.55 4.63 -3.54
C ASN A 255 -35.51 4.24 -2.05
N ASN A 256 -36.35 4.90 -1.25
CA ASN A 256 -36.70 4.47 0.10
C ASN A 256 -37.59 3.24 -0.01
N LEU A 257 -37.00 2.09 -0.34
CA LEU A 257 -37.67 0.80 -0.28
C LEU A 257 -37.38 0.18 1.09
N ASP A 258 -38.43 -0.01 1.89
CA ASP A 258 -38.30 -0.60 3.22
C ASP A 258 -38.09 -2.12 3.09
N LEU A 259 -36.81 -2.52 3.07
CA LEU A 259 -36.41 -3.92 3.02
C LEU A 259 -36.63 -4.67 4.34
N THR A 260 -37.06 -3.98 5.41
CA THR A 260 -37.28 -4.61 6.73
C THR A 260 -38.52 -5.51 6.77
N GLU A 261 -39.48 -5.27 5.88
CA GLU A 261 -40.70 -6.08 5.76
C GLU A 261 -40.47 -7.40 5.00
N ILE A 262 -39.37 -7.52 4.25
CA ILE A 262 -39.05 -8.71 3.47
C ILE A 262 -38.42 -9.77 4.37
N SER A 263 -39.07 -10.94 4.45
CA SER A 263 -38.52 -12.09 5.19
C SER A 263 -37.16 -12.50 4.62
N LYS A 264 -36.23 -12.93 5.50
CA LYS A 264 -34.82 -13.15 5.12
C LYS A 264 -34.63 -14.26 4.07
N ASP A 265 -35.53 -15.23 4.03
CA ASP A 265 -35.59 -16.28 3.01
C ASP A 265 -36.06 -15.76 1.64
N LYS A 266 -36.77 -14.62 1.58
CA LYS A 266 -37.26 -14.01 0.34
C LYS A 266 -36.35 -12.90 -0.18
N LEU A 267 -35.47 -12.36 0.65
CA LEU A 267 -34.64 -11.20 0.32
C LEU A 267 -33.80 -11.43 -0.94
N ILE A 268 -33.04 -12.54 -1.02
CA ILE A 268 -32.19 -12.81 -2.19
C ILE A 268 -33.01 -12.88 -3.48
N LYS A 269 -34.17 -13.56 -3.45
CA LYS A 269 -35.06 -13.65 -4.61
C LYS A 269 -35.58 -12.27 -5.01
N TYR A 270 -36.04 -11.47 -4.05
CA TYR A 270 -36.47 -10.11 -4.30
C TYR A 270 -35.36 -9.26 -4.94
N LEU A 271 -34.12 -9.34 -4.42
CA LEU A 271 -32.99 -8.61 -4.99
C LEU A 271 -32.68 -9.09 -6.41
N ILE A 272 -32.73 -10.39 -6.70
CA ILE A 272 -32.53 -10.90 -8.07
C ILE A 272 -33.52 -10.27 -9.04
N ASP A 273 -34.80 -10.22 -8.64
CA ASP A 273 -35.88 -9.72 -9.50
C ASP A 273 -35.84 -8.19 -9.67
N ASN A 274 -35.19 -7.46 -8.75
CA ASN A 274 -35.20 -5.99 -8.72
C ASN A 274 -33.81 -5.34 -8.83
N LYS A 275 -32.72 -6.11 -9.03
CA LYS A 275 -31.32 -5.61 -8.97
C LYS A 275 -31.01 -4.40 -9.86
N GLN A 276 -31.72 -4.25 -10.98
CA GLN A 276 -31.55 -3.12 -11.90
C GLN A 276 -32.12 -1.79 -11.35
N GLN A 277 -32.92 -1.84 -10.29
CA GLN A 277 -33.50 -0.66 -9.65
C GLN A 277 -32.58 -0.06 -8.56
N PHE A 278 -31.47 -0.72 -8.25
CA PHE A 278 -30.52 -0.30 -7.22
C PHE A 278 -29.27 0.30 -7.84
N GLU A 279 -28.76 1.37 -7.24
CA GLU A 279 -27.37 1.76 -7.47
C GLU A 279 -26.42 0.69 -6.92
N LYS A 280 -25.24 0.54 -7.54
CA LYS A 280 -24.25 -0.49 -7.15
C LYS A 280 -23.84 -0.41 -5.69
N ASN A 281 -23.61 0.80 -5.19
CA ASN A 281 -23.28 1.04 -3.78
C ASN A 281 -24.40 0.54 -2.86
N THR A 282 -25.65 0.89 -3.15
CA THR A 282 -26.81 0.49 -2.36
C THR A 282 -26.99 -1.03 -2.37
N LEU A 283 -26.91 -1.68 -3.54
CA LEU A 283 -27.03 -3.13 -3.62
C LEU A 283 -25.89 -3.84 -2.87
N THR A 284 -24.68 -3.30 -2.96
CA THR A 284 -23.51 -3.76 -2.19
C THR A 284 -23.81 -3.71 -0.69
N GLU A 285 -24.22 -2.57 -0.16
CA GLU A 285 -24.51 -2.40 1.27
C GLU A 285 -25.62 -3.34 1.79
N ILE A 286 -26.66 -3.57 0.98
CA ILE A 286 -27.74 -4.51 1.31
C ILE A 286 -27.19 -5.93 1.41
N ILE A 287 -26.41 -6.38 0.42
CA ILE A 287 -25.86 -7.74 0.40
C ILE A 287 -24.84 -7.93 1.52
N GLU A 288 -24.00 -6.94 1.81
CA GLU A 288 -23.08 -6.97 2.93
C GLU A 288 -23.81 -7.08 4.27
N THR A 289 -24.87 -6.30 4.46
CA THR A 289 -25.71 -6.35 5.66
C THR A 289 -26.35 -7.73 5.81
N HIS A 290 -26.80 -8.31 4.69
CA HIS A 290 -27.34 -9.67 4.68
C HIS A 290 -26.28 -10.73 5.01
N ILE A 291 -25.07 -10.65 4.43
CA ILE A 291 -23.94 -11.54 4.77
C ILE A 291 -23.60 -11.47 6.26
N LYS A 292 -23.55 -10.26 6.84
CA LYS A 292 -23.35 -10.08 8.29
C LYS A 292 -24.45 -10.78 9.10
N TYR A 293 -25.70 -10.64 8.69
CA TYR A 293 -26.81 -11.36 9.31
C TYR A 293 -26.65 -12.88 9.21
N LEU A 294 -26.26 -13.41 8.03
CA LEU A 294 -26.00 -14.84 7.86
C LEU A 294 -24.87 -15.31 8.78
N ASN A 295 -23.73 -14.62 8.80
CA ASN A 295 -22.63 -14.98 9.69
C ASN A 295 -23.07 -15.02 11.17
N ASN A 296 -23.84 -14.01 11.61
CA ASN A 296 -24.34 -13.96 12.99
C ASN A 296 -25.34 -15.06 13.34
N LYS A 297 -26.00 -15.67 12.34
CA LYS A 297 -27.02 -16.72 12.52
C LYS A 297 -26.55 -18.11 12.13
N MET A 298 -25.32 -18.25 11.66
CA MET A 298 -24.81 -19.50 11.12
C MET A 298 -24.73 -20.60 12.19
N ASP A 299 -24.27 -20.28 13.40
CA ASP A 299 -24.14 -21.26 14.48
C ASP A 299 -25.52 -21.74 14.99
N ASP A 300 -26.44 -20.81 15.23
CA ASP A 300 -27.85 -21.11 15.56
C ASP A 300 -28.46 -22.07 14.53
N ARG A 301 -28.27 -21.76 13.24
CA ARG A 301 -28.78 -22.56 12.10
C ARG A 301 -28.12 -23.94 12.03
N ASN A 302 -26.82 -24.04 12.30
CA ASN A 302 -26.09 -25.31 12.32
C ASN A 302 -26.53 -26.21 13.48
N ALA A 303 -26.80 -25.63 14.64
CA ALA A 303 -27.37 -26.36 15.78
C ALA A 303 -28.78 -26.89 15.46
N GLU A 304 -29.62 -26.05 14.83
CA GLU A 304 -30.96 -26.43 14.38
C GLU A 304 -30.91 -27.58 13.36
N LEU A 305 -30.06 -27.46 12.33
CA LEU A 305 -29.83 -28.49 11.33
C LEU A 305 -29.38 -29.81 11.96
N SER A 306 -28.40 -29.76 12.88
CA SER A 306 -27.85 -30.94 13.55
C SER A 306 -28.93 -31.68 14.34
N SER A 307 -29.76 -30.95 15.11
CA SER A 307 -30.88 -31.51 15.86
C SER A 307 -31.88 -32.22 14.94
N ARG A 308 -32.24 -31.58 13.82
CA ARG A 308 -33.17 -32.13 12.82
C ARG A 308 -32.62 -33.38 12.14
N LEU A 309 -31.34 -33.39 11.78
CA LEU A 309 -30.68 -34.56 11.18
C LEU A 309 -30.57 -35.73 12.16
N ILE A 310 -30.37 -35.49 13.46
CA ILE A 310 -30.38 -36.54 14.48
C ILE A 310 -31.77 -37.19 14.58
N ASN A 311 -32.85 -36.39 14.57
CA ASN A 311 -34.21 -36.91 14.60
C ASN A 311 -34.54 -37.72 13.35
N PHE A 312 -34.14 -37.23 12.16
CA PHE A 312 -34.29 -37.96 10.91
C PHE A 312 -33.60 -39.34 10.95
N LYS A 313 -32.36 -39.41 11.46
CA LYS A 313 -31.62 -40.67 11.61
C LYS A 313 -32.30 -41.66 12.58
N LYS A 314 -33.00 -41.17 13.61
CA LYS A 314 -33.74 -42.03 14.55
C LYS A 314 -35.04 -42.58 13.94
N ASN A 315 -35.70 -41.79 13.10
CA ASN A 315 -37.01 -42.12 12.53
C ASN A 315 -36.92 -42.92 11.22
N THR A 316 -35.75 -42.96 10.59
CA THR A 316 -35.55 -43.66 9.31
C THR A 316 -34.94 -45.05 9.55
N SER A 317 -35.72 -46.10 9.35
CA SER A 317 -35.25 -47.49 9.37
C SER A 317 -34.38 -47.77 8.13
N SER A 318 -33.07 -47.55 8.26
CA SER A 318 -31.90 -47.95 7.41
C SER A 318 -31.96 -48.03 5.88
N ASP A 319 -33.10 -47.90 5.20
CA ASP A 319 -33.19 -48.23 3.78
C ASP A 319 -33.55 -46.97 2.96
N ASN A 320 -32.53 -46.47 2.26
CA ASN A 320 -32.63 -45.78 0.96
C ASN A 320 -33.03 -44.29 0.90
N LEU A 321 -32.41 -43.41 1.69
CA LEU A 321 -32.16 -42.04 1.22
C LEU A 321 -30.69 -41.66 1.38
N GLU A 322 -29.83 -42.19 0.49
CA GLU A 322 -28.57 -41.52 0.14
C GLU A 322 -28.89 -40.24 -0.63
N LEU A 323 -29.25 -39.19 0.10
CA LEU A 323 -29.31 -37.84 -0.47
C LEU A 323 -27.89 -37.31 -0.57
N SER A 324 -27.39 -37.24 -1.81
CA SER A 324 -26.11 -36.60 -2.07
C SER A 324 -26.17 -35.12 -1.69
N ILE A 325 -25.02 -34.56 -1.30
CA ILE A 325 -24.93 -33.16 -0.89
C ILE A 325 -25.34 -32.21 -2.01
N GLU A 326 -25.12 -32.59 -3.27
CA GLU A 326 -25.55 -31.83 -4.44
C GLU A 326 -27.09 -31.74 -4.48
N ARG A 327 -27.79 -32.85 -4.24
CA ARG A 327 -29.26 -32.88 -4.17
C ARG A 327 -29.81 -32.10 -2.98
N LEU A 328 -29.13 -32.17 -1.83
CA LEU A 328 -29.49 -31.37 -0.65
C LEU A 328 -29.24 -29.87 -0.84
N ASN A 329 -28.43 -29.49 -1.82
CA ASN A 329 -28.18 -28.11 -2.21
C ASN A 329 -29.01 -27.63 -3.41
N ASP A 330 -29.98 -28.43 -3.88
CA ASP A 330 -30.88 -28.09 -4.97
C ASP A 330 -32.29 -27.78 -4.40
N PRO A 331 -32.69 -26.49 -4.30
CA PRO A 331 -34.01 -26.11 -3.81
C PRO A 331 -35.16 -26.69 -4.65
N GLU A 332 -35.00 -26.86 -5.96
CA GLU A 332 -36.04 -27.42 -6.83
C GLU A 332 -36.20 -28.92 -6.64
N TYR A 333 -35.09 -29.64 -6.40
CA TYR A 333 -35.15 -31.03 -5.97
C TYR A 333 -35.87 -31.18 -4.63
N LEU A 334 -35.51 -30.36 -3.64
CA LEU A 334 -36.12 -30.42 -2.30
C LEU A 334 -37.62 -30.14 -2.34
N LYS A 335 -38.11 -29.24 -3.21
CA LYS A 335 -39.54 -28.91 -3.34
C LYS A 335 -40.42 -30.05 -3.84
N ARG A 336 -39.86 -31.08 -4.49
CA ARG A 336 -40.64 -32.23 -5.00
C ARG A 336 -41.41 -32.92 -3.86
N GLU A 337 -42.66 -33.31 -4.11
CA GLU A 337 -43.58 -33.79 -3.06
C GLU A 337 -43.04 -34.99 -2.28
N THR A 338 -42.35 -35.91 -2.96
CA THR A 338 -41.85 -37.16 -2.37
C THR A 338 -40.59 -36.97 -1.52
N ILE A 339 -39.84 -35.89 -1.72
CA ILE A 339 -38.55 -35.68 -1.05
C ILE A 339 -38.79 -35.18 0.37
N LEU A 340 -38.21 -35.88 1.35
CA LEU A 340 -38.34 -35.59 2.79
C LEU A 340 -39.80 -35.43 3.25
N LYS A 341 -40.75 -36.16 2.63
CA LYS A 341 -42.19 -36.08 2.93
C LYS A 341 -42.51 -36.40 4.40
N THR A 342 -41.76 -37.32 5.00
CA THR A 342 -41.90 -37.71 6.41
C THR A 342 -41.18 -36.76 7.38
N GLU A 343 -40.40 -35.81 6.87
CA GLU A 343 -39.60 -34.87 7.66
C GLU A 343 -39.82 -33.41 7.17
N PRO A 344 -41.06 -32.90 7.26
CA PRO A 344 -41.42 -31.59 6.72
C PRO A 344 -40.56 -30.47 7.30
N ASP A 345 -40.22 -30.52 8.59
CA ASP A 345 -39.44 -29.46 9.21
C ASP A 345 -37.97 -29.43 8.77
N LEU A 346 -37.36 -30.61 8.51
CA LEU A 346 -36.01 -30.69 7.95
C LEU A 346 -36.00 -30.15 6.52
N LYS A 347 -37.00 -30.53 5.72
CA LYS A 347 -37.21 -30.04 4.37
C LYS A 347 -37.35 -28.52 4.33
N GLU A 348 -38.20 -27.96 5.20
CA GLU A 348 -38.41 -26.52 5.31
C GLU A 348 -37.14 -25.80 5.75
N ASN A 349 -36.42 -26.31 6.77
CA ASN A 349 -35.16 -25.73 7.23
C ASN A 349 -34.10 -25.66 6.12
N LEU A 350 -33.94 -26.74 5.34
CA LEU A 350 -33.03 -26.79 4.19
C LEU A 350 -33.43 -25.75 3.13
N ILE A 351 -34.68 -25.77 2.68
CA ILE A 351 -35.17 -24.84 1.64
C ILE A 351 -35.01 -23.39 2.08
N ASN A 352 -35.44 -23.05 3.30
CA ASN A 352 -35.34 -21.69 3.82
C ASN A 352 -33.88 -21.25 3.92
N SER A 353 -32.97 -22.11 4.39
CA SER A 353 -31.54 -21.79 4.49
C SER A 353 -30.90 -21.58 3.12
N LEU A 354 -31.21 -22.42 2.12
CA LEU A 354 -30.72 -22.24 0.75
C LEU A 354 -31.26 -20.95 0.09
N ASN A 355 -32.51 -20.60 0.36
CA ASN A 355 -33.13 -19.36 -0.13
C ASN A 355 -32.51 -18.11 0.51
N MET A 356 -32.13 -18.20 1.79
CA MET A 356 -31.38 -17.15 2.49
C MET A 356 -29.96 -16.95 1.92
N GLY A 357 -29.44 -17.90 1.14
CA GLY A 357 -28.09 -17.81 0.57
C GLY A 357 -27.03 -18.64 1.30
N TYR A 358 -27.45 -19.61 2.13
CA TYR A 358 -26.56 -20.67 2.58
C TYR A 358 -26.42 -21.77 1.51
N LYS A 359 -25.39 -22.57 1.69
CA LYS A 359 -25.16 -23.87 1.05
C LYS A 359 -24.72 -24.87 2.13
N LEU A 360 -25.18 -26.10 1.99
CA LEU A 360 -24.79 -27.22 2.82
C LEU A 360 -23.38 -27.69 2.43
N TYR A 361 -22.54 -27.88 3.44
CA TYR A 361 -21.18 -28.38 3.37
C TYR A 361 -21.02 -29.59 4.28
N LEU A 362 -20.18 -30.54 3.88
CA LEU A 362 -19.76 -31.66 4.71
C LEU A 362 -18.38 -31.36 5.29
N VAL A 363 -18.29 -31.27 6.61
CA VAL A 363 -17.03 -31.06 7.35
C VAL A 363 -16.95 -32.18 8.38
N ASP A 364 -15.87 -32.98 8.34
CA ASP A 364 -15.66 -34.11 9.25
C ASP A 364 -16.89 -35.04 9.37
N GLY A 365 -17.55 -35.34 8.23
CA GLY A 365 -18.73 -36.19 8.18
C GLY A 365 -20.03 -35.56 8.73
N THR A 366 -20.00 -34.27 9.08
CA THR A 366 -21.16 -33.52 9.59
C THR A 366 -21.61 -32.45 8.58
N TYR A 367 -22.93 -32.40 8.34
CA TYR A 367 -23.50 -31.35 7.51
C TYR A 367 -23.60 -30.03 8.28
N CYS A 368 -23.15 -28.95 7.65
CA CYS A 368 -23.22 -27.60 8.17
C CYS A 368 -23.51 -26.60 7.05
N TYR A 369 -24.16 -25.50 7.39
CA TYR A 369 -24.31 -24.36 6.50
C TYR A 369 -23.04 -23.52 6.44
N ARG A 370 -22.75 -23.04 5.23
CA ARG A 370 -21.81 -21.97 4.91
C ARG A 370 -22.49 -21.00 3.95
N ILE A 371 -22.02 -19.76 3.88
CA ILE A 371 -22.57 -18.79 2.92
C ILE A 371 -22.18 -19.21 1.50
N ASP A 372 -23.14 -19.18 0.57
CA ASP A 372 -22.92 -19.44 -0.84
C ASP A 372 -22.47 -18.16 -1.56
N TYR A 373 -21.20 -17.80 -1.37
CA TYR A 373 -20.62 -16.62 -2.02
C TYR A 373 -20.65 -16.71 -3.55
N GLN A 374 -20.58 -17.93 -4.11
CA GLN A 374 -20.67 -18.13 -5.56
C GLN A 374 -22.05 -17.76 -6.09
N LYS A 375 -23.12 -18.20 -5.42
CA LYS A 375 -24.49 -17.81 -5.76
C LYS A 375 -24.68 -16.29 -5.71
N LEU A 376 -24.08 -15.60 -4.73
CA LEU A 376 -24.12 -14.13 -4.67
C LEU A 376 -23.38 -13.49 -5.86
N LEU A 377 -22.21 -14.00 -6.22
CA LEU A 377 -21.46 -13.54 -7.40
C LEU A 377 -22.24 -13.73 -8.70
N ASP A 378 -22.78 -14.92 -8.91
CA ASP A 378 -23.49 -15.29 -10.15
C ASP A 378 -24.73 -14.41 -10.34
N ASN A 379 -25.41 -14.04 -9.25
CA ASN A 379 -26.64 -13.26 -9.32
C ASN A 379 -26.40 -11.74 -9.35
N PHE A 380 -25.37 -11.25 -8.66
CA PHE A 380 -25.21 -9.81 -8.39
C PHE A 380 -23.86 -9.23 -8.82
N GLY A 381 -22.90 -10.04 -9.29
CA GLY A 381 -21.51 -9.62 -9.48
C GLY A 381 -21.31 -8.43 -10.43
N ASP A 382 -22.22 -8.18 -11.37
CA ASP A 382 -22.15 -7.03 -12.28
C ASP A 382 -22.93 -5.80 -11.78
N ASN A 383 -23.71 -5.98 -10.72
CA ASN A 383 -24.55 -4.95 -10.11
C ASN A 383 -24.01 -4.49 -8.74
N MET A 384 -22.81 -4.91 -8.34
CA MET A 384 -22.15 -4.52 -7.10
C MET A 384 -20.84 -3.77 -7.37
N ASN A 385 -20.29 -3.17 -6.33
CA ASN A 385 -18.97 -2.57 -6.37
C ASN A 385 -17.90 -3.63 -6.64
N LYS A 386 -16.89 -3.27 -7.41
CA LYS A 386 -15.80 -4.16 -7.84
C LYS A 386 -14.99 -4.66 -6.65
N TYR A 387 -14.69 -3.81 -5.65
CA TYR A 387 -14.00 -4.25 -4.44
C TYR A 387 -14.77 -5.37 -3.73
N PHE A 388 -16.09 -5.26 -3.64
CA PHE A 388 -16.90 -6.26 -2.96
C PHE A 388 -17.06 -7.52 -3.81
N LYS A 389 -17.24 -7.37 -5.12
CA LYS A 389 -17.22 -8.50 -6.08
C LYS A 389 -15.92 -9.32 -5.93
N ASP A 390 -14.77 -8.67 -5.93
CA ASP A 390 -13.49 -9.37 -5.86
C ASP A 390 -13.24 -9.99 -4.47
N TYR A 391 -13.71 -9.36 -3.40
CA TYR A 391 -13.76 -9.98 -2.07
C TYR A 391 -14.64 -11.24 -2.06
N LEU A 392 -15.83 -11.19 -2.64
CA LEU A 392 -16.71 -12.37 -2.73
C LEU A 392 -16.07 -13.50 -3.55
N LYS A 393 -15.29 -13.20 -4.60
CA LYS A 393 -14.52 -14.22 -5.35
C LYS A 393 -13.51 -14.92 -4.47
N ILE A 394 -12.74 -14.17 -3.68
CA ILE A 394 -11.80 -14.71 -2.69
C ILE A 394 -12.52 -15.62 -1.69
N LYS A 395 -13.68 -15.20 -1.19
CA LYS A 395 -14.49 -16.00 -0.26
C LYS A 395 -15.05 -17.27 -0.93
N ALA A 396 -15.55 -17.15 -2.16
CA ALA A 396 -16.10 -18.26 -2.92
C ALA A 396 -15.05 -19.33 -3.23
N SER A 397 -13.85 -18.92 -3.66
CA SER A 397 -12.75 -19.85 -3.97
C SER A 397 -12.32 -20.64 -2.72
N ASN A 398 -12.22 -19.98 -1.56
CA ASN A 398 -11.86 -20.63 -0.31
C ASN A 398 -12.95 -21.57 0.24
N ILE A 399 -14.22 -21.27 -0.01
CA ILE A 399 -15.34 -22.13 0.44
C ILE A 399 -15.54 -23.33 -0.49
N ASN A 400 -15.56 -23.11 -1.80
CA ASN A 400 -15.81 -24.17 -2.80
C ASN A 400 -14.64 -25.15 -2.90
N GLU A 401 -13.42 -24.68 -2.68
CA GLU A 401 -12.23 -25.50 -2.71
C GLU A 401 -11.26 -25.03 -1.61
N PRO A 402 -11.49 -25.47 -0.36
CA PRO A 402 -10.65 -25.09 0.76
C PRO A 402 -9.19 -25.46 0.53
N TYR A 403 -8.29 -24.53 0.85
CA TYR A 403 -6.85 -24.78 0.79
C TYR A 403 -6.39 -25.75 1.89
N LEU A 404 -7.12 -25.82 3.00
CA LEU A 404 -6.95 -26.81 4.07
C LEU A 404 -8.21 -27.64 4.20
N ARG A 405 -8.05 -28.96 4.27
CA ARG A 405 -9.12 -29.92 4.61
C ARG A 405 -8.55 -30.92 5.63
N ASP A 406 -9.26 -31.08 6.74
CA ASP A 406 -8.89 -31.98 7.84
C ASP A 406 -7.44 -31.78 8.31
N GLY A 407 -6.96 -30.54 8.30
CA GLY A 407 -5.59 -30.17 8.69
C GLY A 407 -4.50 -30.51 7.66
N ILE A 408 -4.86 -30.86 6.41
CA ILE A 408 -3.95 -31.14 5.31
C ILE A 408 -4.13 -30.08 4.22
N VAL A 409 -3.03 -29.64 3.60
CA VAL A 409 -3.10 -28.76 2.43
C VAL A 409 -3.77 -29.52 1.28
N ASN A 410 -4.95 -29.07 0.88
CA ASN A 410 -5.88 -29.76 0.00
C ASN A 410 -5.81 -29.29 -1.47
N ILE A 411 -5.00 -28.28 -1.76
CA ILE A 411 -4.76 -27.76 -3.12
C ILE A 411 -3.26 -27.82 -3.46
N SER A 412 -2.91 -27.73 -4.75
CA SER A 412 -1.51 -27.66 -5.16
C SER A 412 -0.84 -26.36 -4.69
N LEU A 413 0.50 -26.39 -4.56
CA LEU A 413 1.28 -25.20 -4.23
C LEU A 413 1.12 -24.10 -5.28
N ASP A 414 1.05 -24.44 -6.57
CA ASP A 414 0.78 -23.47 -7.64
C ASP A 414 -0.55 -22.74 -7.43
N LYS A 415 -1.60 -23.49 -7.06
CA LYS A 415 -2.92 -22.91 -6.84
C LYS A 415 -2.98 -22.07 -5.57
N LEU A 416 -2.24 -22.47 -4.53
CA LEU A 416 -2.08 -21.67 -3.33
C LEU A 416 -1.31 -20.37 -3.62
N ALA A 417 -0.25 -20.44 -4.43
CA ALA A 417 0.50 -19.27 -4.91
C ALA A 417 -0.38 -18.31 -5.71
N GLU A 418 -1.20 -18.81 -6.64
CA GLU A 418 -2.17 -18.00 -7.37
C GLU A 418 -3.11 -17.25 -6.43
N ARG A 419 -3.63 -17.92 -5.40
CA ARG A 419 -4.48 -17.28 -4.38
C ARG A 419 -3.74 -16.23 -3.58
N ILE A 420 -2.47 -16.47 -3.20
CA ILE A 420 -1.67 -15.47 -2.49
C ILE A 420 -1.52 -14.20 -3.33
N VAL A 421 -1.20 -14.35 -4.62
CA VAL A 421 -1.06 -13.23 -5.57
C VAL A 421 -2.38 -12.50 -5.79
N GLU A 422 -3.52 -13.22 -5.83
CA GLU A 422 -4.85 -12.59 -5.87
C GLU A 422 -5.11 -11.70 -4.64
N LEU A 423 -4.68 -12.11 -3.44
CA LEU A 423 -4.82 -11.30 -2.23
C LEU A 423 -3.92 -10.05 -2.27
N GLU A 424 -2.69 -10.15 -2.78
CA GLU A 424 -1.81 -8.99 -2.97
C GLU A 424 -2.42 -7.99 -3.94
N LYS A 425 -2.91 -8.47 -5.09
CA LYS A 425 -3.60 -7.64 -6.07
C LYS A 425 -4.82 -6.94 -5.46
N TYR A 426 -5.61 -7.65 -4.65
CA TYR A 426 -6.75 -7.06 -3.97
C TYR A 426 -6.32 -5.92 -3.04
N LYS A 427 -5.27 -6.11 -2.23
CA LYS A 427 -4.73 -5.11 -1.30
C LYS A 427 -4.25 -3.85 -2.03
N LEU A 428 -3.55 -4.02 -3.15
CA LEU A 428 -3.04 -2.91 -3.97
C LEU A 428 -4.14 -2.17 -4.72
N THR A 429 -5.16 -2.89 -5.21
CA THR A 429 -6.26 -2.29 -5.97
C THR A 429 -7.26 -1.59 -5.06
N TYR A 430 -7.53 -2.15 -3.88
CA TYR A 430 -8.55 -1.69 -2.94
C TYR A 430 -7.97 -1.39 -1.55
N PRO A 431 -6.97 -0.50 -1.43
CA PRO A 431 -6.33 -0.19 -0.15
C PRO A 431 -7.29 0.48 0.85
N TYR A 432 -8.46 0.94 0.38
CA TYR A 432 -9.54 1.52 1.18
C TYR A 432 -10.62 0.50 1.59
N SER A 433 -10.47 -0.78 1.24
CA SER A 433 -11.49 -1.78 1.54
C SER A 433 -11.59 -2.06 3.03
N LYS A 434 -12.81 -2.10 3.56
CA LYS A 434 -13.08 -2.53 4.95
C LYS A 434 -12.78 -4.01 5.21
N TYR A 435 -12.53 -4.79 4.16
CA TYR A 435 -12.22 -6.22 4.24
C TYR A 435 -10.72 -6.53 4.33
N LEU A 436 -9.86 -5.51 4.36
CA LEU A 436 -8.41 -5.72 4.38
C LEU A 436 -7.91 -6.53 5.56
N ASN A 437 -8.50 -6.37 6.75
CA ASN A 437 -8.10 -7.16 7.92
C ASN A 437 -8.31 -8.66 7.66
N GLU A 438 -9.49 -9.05 7.16
CA GLU A 438 -9.78 -10.45 6.84
C GLU A 438 -8.90 -10.97 5.70
N VAL A 439 -8.68 -10.15 4.67
CA VAL A 439 -7.79 -10.49 3.54
C VAL A 439 -6.34 -10.66 4.01
N ASN A 440 -5.85 -9.84 4.94
CA ASN A 440 -4.52 -9.95 5.51
C ASN A 440 -4.35 -11.23 6.35
N GLU A 441 -5.36 -11.61 7.13
CA GLU A 441 -5.32 -12.89 7.88
C GLU A 441 -5.31 -14.11 6.92
N MET A 442 -6.08 -14.05 5.82
CA MET A 442 -6.02 -15.08 4.78
C MET A 442 -4.65 -15.12 4.11
N TYR A 443 -4.08 -13.96 3.76
CA TYR A 443 -2.76 -13.84 3.13
C TYR A 443 -1.67 -14.45 4.00
N LYS A 444 -1.64 -14.10 5.29
CA LYS A 444 -0.73 -14.67 6.28
C LYS A 444 -0.90 -16.19 6.39
N SER A 445 -2.13 -16.67 6.50
CA SER A 445 -2.42 -18.10 6.61
C SER A 445 -1.97 -18.89 5.37
N TYR A 446 -2.18 -18.32 4.18
CA TYR A 446 -1.79 -18.93 2.91
C TYR A 446 -0.27 -18.98 2.76
N ILE A 447 0.45 -17.88 3.05
CA ILE A 447 1.92 -17.86 3.01
C ILE A 447 2.52 -18.86 4.00
N LEU A 448 2.03 -18.87 5.24
CA LEU A 448 2.54 -19.80 6.24
C LEU A 448 2.28 -21.26 5.84
N SER A 449 1.12 -21.55 5.26
CA SER A 449 0.79 -22.91 4.78
C SER A 449 1.59 -23.29 3.53
N PHE A 450 1.92 -22.32 2.68
CA PHE A 450 2.77 -22.54 1.51
C PHE A 450 4.20 -22.89 1.94
N LEU A 451 4.80 -22.09 2.83
CA LEU A 451 6.20 -22.24 3.24
C LEU A 451 6.42 -23.40 4.20
N PHE A 452 5.52 -23.57 5.19
CA PHE A 452 5.71 -24.50 6.31
C PHE A 452 4.80 -25.73 6.24
N GLY A 453 3.84 -25.76 5.31
CA GLY A 453 2.83 -26.80 5.24
C GLY A 453 1.81 -26.68 6.37
N SER A 454 1.23 -27.81 6.76
CA SER A 454 0.31 -27.89 7.90
C SER A 454 0.88 -28.80 8.99
N GLU A 455 0.19 -28.89 10.13
CA GLU A 455 0.59 -29.80 11.22
C GLU A 455 0.65 -31.27 10.77
N LYS A 456 -0.23 -31.70 9.87
CA LYS A 456 -0.27 -33.07 9.36
C LYS A 456 0.62 -33.31 8.15
N THR A 457 0.90 -32.27 7.38
CA THR A 457 1.76 -32.32 6.19
C THR A 457 2.74 -31.14 6.20
N PRO A 458 3.73 -31.12 7.12
CA PRO A 458 4.73 -30.08 7.16
C PRO A 458 5.68 -30.18 5.97
N THR A 459 6.27 -29.06 5.57
CA THR A 459 7.30 -29.01 4.50
C THR A 459 8.70 -29.38 5.00
N TYR A 460 8.83 -29.76 6.28
CA TYR A 460 10.08 -30.13 6.93
C TYR A 460 9.87 -31.35 7.84
N ASP A 461 10.95 -32.04 8.17
CA ASP A 461 10.92 -33.19 9.08
C ASP A 461 10.68 -32.73 10.53
N LEU A 462 9.68 -33.28 11.21
CA LEU A 462 9.31 -32.85 12.57
C LEU A 462 10.34 -33.23 13.64
N GLN A 463 11.24 -34.18 13.39
CA GLN A 463 12.22 -34.64 14.36
C GLN A 463 13.50 -33.81 14.32
N ASN A 464 14.00 -33.54 13.11
CA ASN A 464 15.28 -32.85 12.91
C ASN A 464 15.15 -31.47 12.25
N THR A 465 13.91 -31.02 12.01
CA THR A 465 13.52 -29.73 11.42
C THR A 465 14.08 -29.44 10.03
N LYS A 466 14.69 -30.43 9.37
CA LYS A 466 15.27 -30.27 8.05
C LYS A 466 14.18 -30.05 7.00
N PHE A 467 14.32 -28.98 6.22
CA PHE A 467 13.42 -28.67 5.13
C PHE A 467 13.45 -29.75 4.04
N ASN A 468 12.29 -30.04 3.43
CA ASN A 468 12.19 -30.96 2.32
C ASN A 468 12.79 -30.33 1.05
N GLU A 469 14.07 -30.61 0.79
CA GLU A 469 14.84 -30.07 -0.34
C GLU A 469 14.18 -30.31 -1.71
N LYS A 470 13.30 -31.31 -1.84
CA LYS A 470 12.53 -31.56 -3.08
C LYS A 470 11.56 -30.43 -3.44
N LEU A 471 11.21 -29.56 -2.49
CA LEU A 471 10.34 -28.40 -2.71
C LEU A 471 11.11 -27.17 -3.21
N ILE A 472 12.44 -27.14 -3.08
CA ILE A 472 13.26 -25.97 -3.46
C ILE A 472 13.07 -25.60 -4.95
N PRO A 473 13.13 -26.53 -5.92
CA PRO A 473 12.94 -26.18 -7.33
C PRO A 473 11.56 -25.57 -7.60
N MET A 474 10.51 -26.10 -6.97
CA MET A 474 9.14 -25.59 -7.09
C MET A 474 9.02 -24.18 -6.51
N PHE A 475 9.63 -23.91 -5.35
CA PHE A 475 9.62 -22.58 -4.74
C PHE A 475 10.37 -21.56 -5.62
N LEU A 476 11.50 -21.96 -6.21
CA LEU A 476 12.22 -21.11 -7.16
C LEU A 476 11.41 -20.84 -8.43
N GLU A 477 10.76 -21.86 -8.99
CA GLU A 477 9.87 -21.70 -10.15
C GLU A 477 8.73 -20.73 -9.87
N ILE A 478 8.03 -20.89 -8.73
CA ILE A 478 6.93 -20.02 -8.32
C ILE A 478 7.42 -18.59 -8.05
N SER A 479 8.56 -18.41 -7.38
CA SER A 479 9.10 -17.06 -7.13
C SER A 479 9.56 -16.34 -8.41
N ASN A 480 10.01 -17.08 -9.43
CA ASN A 480 10.29 -16.51 -10.75
C ASN A 480 9.01 -16.19 -11.53
N LYS A 481 7.99 -17.08 -11.46
CA LYS A 481 6.68 -16.87 -12.12
C LYS A 481 5.98 -15.59 -11.62
N TYR A 482 6.19 -15.22 -10.36
CA TYR A 482 5.57 -14.07 -9.71
C TYR A 482 6.61 -13.04 -9.22
N GLU A 483 7.72 -12.86 -9.94
CA GLU A 483 8.86 -12.02 -9.51
C GLU A 483 8.51 -10.59 -9.09
N GLN A 484 7.44 -10.04 -9.68
CA GLN A 484 6.91 -8.71 -9.44
C GLN A 484 6.11 -8.57 -8.14
N THR A 485 5.86 -9.66 -7.41
CA THR A 485 5.01 -9.64 -6.22
C THR A 485 5.82 -9.79 -4.94
N TYR A 486 5.29 -9.29 -3.82
CA TYR A 486 5.99 -9.37 -2.54
C TYR A 486 6.12 -10.82 -2.07
N PHE A 487 5.16 -11.69 -2.41
CA PHE A 487 5.24 -13.12 -2.16
C PHE A 487 6.50 -13.77 -2.77
N ALA A 488 6.93 -13.37 -3.97
CA ALA A 488 8.17 -13.87 -4.54
C ALA A 488 9.40 -13.47 -3.71
N ASP A 489 9.43 -12.27 -3.14
CA ASP A 489 10.50 -11.82 -2.26
C ASP A 489 10.48 -12.61 -0.94
N VAL A 490 9.29 -12.85 -0.37
CA VAL A 490 9.12 -13.71 0.81
C VAL A 490 9.67 -15.13 0.57
N ILE A 491 9.43 -15.72 -0.60
CA ILE A 491 10.00 -17.03 -0.95
C ILE A 491 11.52 -16.96 -1.04
N LYS A 492 12.07 -15.95 -1.74
CA LYS A 492 13.52 -15.78 -1.90
C LYS A 492 14.20 -15.60 -0.55
N ASP A 493 13.65 -14.76 0.32
CA ASP A 493 14.13 -14.54 1.68
C ASP A 493 14.06 -15.80 2.52
N PHE A 494 12.96 -16.56 2.42
CA PHE A 494 12.83 -17.84 3.10
C PHE A 494 13.93 -18.84 2.66
N LEU A 495 14.14 -19.00 1.35
CA LEU A 495 15.17 -19.90 0.82
C LEU A 495 16.59 -19.45 1.21
N ASN A 496 16.87 -18.14 1.18
CA ASN A 496 18.16 -17.59 1.61
C ASN A 496 18.42 -17.87 3.10
N ASN A 497 17.40 -17.65 3.95
CA ASN A 497 17.51 -17.95 5.39
C ASN A 497 17.68 -19.44 5.67
N LEU A 498 17.02 -20.32 4.90
CA LEU A 498 17.26 -21.77 4.98
C LEU A 498 18.71 -22.13 4.67
N VAL A 499 19.28 -21.57 3.59
CA VAL A 499 20.69 -21.83 3.21
C VAL A 499 21.65 -21.39 4.31
N LEU A 500 21.44 -20.18 4.87
CA LEU A 500 22.25 -19.67 5.98
C LEU A 500 22.12 -20.53 7.25
N ASN A 501 20.99 -21.20 7.43
CA ASN A 501 20.70 -22.05 8.59
C ASN A 501 20.83 -23.55 8.31
N SER A 502 21.71 -23.95 7.39
CA SER A 502 21.96 -25.38 7.08
C SER A 502 20.70 -26.18 6.71
N ASN A 503 19.74 -25.55 6.03
CA ASN A 503 18.43 -26.07 5.63
C ASN A 503 17.53 -26.49 6.80
N LEU A 504 17.72 -25.92 8.00
CA LEU A 504 16.88 -26.16 9.16
C LEU A 504 15.78 -25.09 9.27
N VAL A 505 14.54 -25.54 9.44
CA VAL A 505 13.41 -24.68 9.79
C VAL A 505 13.41 -24.50 11.31
N ASP A 506 13.77 -23.32 11.80
CA ASP A 506 13.74 -23.01 13.22
C ASP A 506 12.67 -21.94 13.56
N PRO A 507 12.40 -21.69 14.85
CA PRO A 507 11.44 -20.67 15.27
C PRO A 507 11.81 -19.25 14.80
N THR A 508 13.10 -18.96 14.61
CA THR A 508 13.58 -17.64 14.18
C THR A 508 13.19 -17.36 12.74
N ILE A 509 13.39 -18.32 11.82
CA ILE A 509 12.94 -18.19 10.42
C ILE A 509 11.44 -17.95 10.37
N LYS A 510 10.66 -18.72 11.13
CA LYS A 510 9.20 -18.54 11.18
C LYS A 510 8.80 -17.18 11.73
N ALA A 511 9.45 -16.70 12.79
CA ALA A 511 9.21 -15.38 13.38
C ALA A 511 9.53 -14.25 12.40
N ASN A 512 10.65 -14.35 11.67
CA ASN A 512 11.05 -13.36 10.67
C ASN A 512 10.02 -13.23 9.56
N ILE A 513 9.51 -14.36 9.03
CA ILE A 513 8.43 -14.35 8.05
C ILE A 513 7.17 -13.73 8.64
N ILE A 514 6.77 -14.10 9.86
CA ILE A 514 5.57 -13.53 10.49
C ILE A 514 5.70 -12.01 10.69
N ASN A 515 6.90 -11.50 10.99
CA ASN A 515 7.14 -10.08 11.22
C ASN A 515 7.18 -9.26 9.92
N SER A 516 7.53 -9.89 8.80
CA SER A 516 7.60 -9.25 7.48
C SER A 516 6.26 -9.19 6.74
N LEU A 517 5.27 -9.97 7.19
CA LEU A 517 3.87 -9.94 6.72
C LEU A 517 3.05 -8.89 7.48
#